data_AF-A0A395M227-F1
#
_entry.id   AF-A0A395M227-F1
#
_cell.length_a   1.000
_cell.length_b   1.000
_cell.length_c   1.000
_cell.angle_alpha   90.00
_cell.angle_beta   90.00
_cell.angle_gamma   90.00
#
_symmetry.space_group_name_H-M   'P 1'
#
loop_
_entity.id
_entity.type
_entity.pdbx_description
1 polymer ?
#
loop_
_entity_poly.entity_id
_entity_poly.type
_entity_poly.pdbx_seq_one_letter_code
_entity_poly.pdbx_strand_id
1 'polypeptide(L)'
;DKLKEAIEGMMELNNKMPEAELLFNSARDAVVSQIQTERITKVDVLYQYEAAKKLGLDYDLRRDIYEKSKTLTLDDLKAFHAKYFQNRKYAFLVIGKESTLDMSVLEKLGPVQKLSLSELFGEEQARAH
;
A
#
# COMPACT_ATOMS: atom_id res chain seq x y z
N ASP A 1 -10.87 -21.47 -9.39
CA ASP A 1 -11.38 -20.09 -9.51
C ASP A 1 -10.46 -19.17 -8.70
N LYS A 2 -9.31 -18.79 -9.30
CA LYS A 2 -8.20 -18.15 -8.56
C LYS A 2 -8.49 -16.69 -8.19
N LEU A 3 -9.30 -16.02 -9.02
CA LEU A 3 -9.67 -14.62 -8.81
C LEU A 3 -10.55 -14.50 -7.56
N LYS A 4 -11.56 -15.37 -7.44
CA LYS A 4 -12.44 -15.42 -6.27
C LYS A 4 -11.67 -15.71 -4.99
N GLU A 5 -10.82 -16.74 -5.00
CA GLU A 5 -10.00 -17.10 -3.83
C GLU A 5 -9.10 -15.94 -3.39
N ALA A 6 -8.47 -15.24 -4.34
CA ALA A 6 -7.61 -14.09 -4.04
C ALA A 6 -8.40 -12.90 -3.45
N ILE A 7 -9.59 -12.63 -3.99
CA ILE A 7 -10.49 -11.58 -3.48
C ILE A 7 -10.96 -11.93 -2.07
N GLU A 8 -11.43 -13.15 -1.84
CA GLU A 8 -11.91 -13.61 -0.54
C GLU A 8 -10.80 -13.53 0.52
N GLY A 9 -9.59 -14.02 0.20
CA GLY A 9 -8.44 -13.93 1.11
C GLY A 9 -8.02 -12.49 1.40
N MET A 10 -8.01 -11.60 0.40
CA MET A 10 -7.72 -10.19 0.62
C MET A 10 -8.79 -9.50 1.48
N MET A 11 -10.07 -9.80 1.26
CA MET A 11 -11.17 -9.29 2.07
C MET A 11 -11.08 -9.78 3.52
N GLU A 12 -10.67 -11.03 3.73
CA GLU A 12 -10.41 -11.55 5.07
C GLU A 12 -9.29 -10.77 5.76
N LEU A 13 -8.14 -10.60 5.10
CA LEU A 13 -6.99 -9.85 5.64
C LEU A 13 -7.30 -8.37 5.92
N ASN A 14 -8.12 -7.75 5.07
CA ASN A 14 -8.56 -6.36 5.25
C ASN A 14 -9.49 -6.20 6.47
N ASN A 15 -10.34 -7.19 6.75
CA ASN A 15 -11.27 -7.14 7.87
C ASN A 15 -10.64 -7.64 9.18
N LYS A 16 -9.72 -8.60 9.10
CA LYS A 16 -9.10 -9.22 10.27
C LYS A 16 -7.59 -9.30 10.06
N MET A 17 -6.86 -8.57 10.89
CA MET A 17 -5.41 -8.67 10.93
C MET A 17 -5.00 -10.06 11.45
N PRO A 18 -4.20 -10.84 10.70
CA PRO A 18 -3.60 -12.05 11.24
C PRO A 18 -2.54 -11.66 12.28
N GLU A 19 -2.59 -12.30 13.44
CA GLU A 19 -1.65 -12.03 14.53
C GLU A 19 -0.54 -13.07 14.52
N ALA A 20 0.71 -12.62 14.32
CA ALA A 20 1.87 -13.48 14.35
C ALA A 20 3.04 -12.70 14.96
N GLU A 21 3.18 -12.78 16.29
CA GLU A 21 4.15 -12.00 17.05
C GLU A 21 5.61 -12.22 16.59
N LEU A 22 5.97 -13.47 16.28
CA LEU A 22 7.31 -13.78 15.75
C LEU A 22 7.58 -13.07 14.41
N LEU A 23 6.59 -13.08 13.50
CA LEU A 23 6.71 -12.43 12.19
C LEU A 23 6.75 -10.90 12.34
N PHE A 24 5.94 -10.36 13.24
CA PHE A 24 5.95 -8.93 13.56
C PHE A 24 7.32 -8.48 14.08
N ASN A 25 7.86 -9.17 15.09
CA ASN A 25 9.17 -8.83 15.66
C ASN A 25 10.27 -8.92 14.60
N SER A 26 10.26 -9.97 13.79
CA SER A 26 11.23 -10.16 12.70
C SER A 26 11.14 -9.03 11.65
N ALA A 27 9.91 -8.62 11.29
CA ALA A 27 9.69 -7.54 10.33
C ALA A 27 10.12 -6.18 10.90
N ARG A 28 9.82 -5.90 12.18
CA ARG A 28 10.26 -4.69 12.87
C ARG A 28 11.79 -4.59 12.88
N ASP A 29 12.47 -5.67 13.27
CA ASP A 29 13.93 -5.69 13.35
C ASP A 29 14.56 -5.55 11.95
N ALA A 30 13.94 -6.13 10.91
CA ALA A 30 14.36 -5.94 9.53
C ALA A 30 14.23 -4.48 9.07
N VAL A 31 13.13 -3.79 9.40
CA VAL A 31 12.94 -2.36 9.09
C VAL A 31 13.99 -1.50 9.80
N VAL A 32 14.24 -1.76 11.09
CA VAL A 32 15.27 -1.05 11.86
C VAL A 32 16.65 -1.25 11.23
N SER A 33 17.00 -2.50 10.90
CA SER A 33 18.28 -2.84 10.25
C SER A 33 18.43 -2.19 8.88
N GLN A 34 17.36 -2.16 8.08
CA GLN A 34 17.34 -1.48 6.79
C GLN A 34 17.65 0.01 6.96
N ILE A 35 17.01 0.70 7.90
CA ILE A 35 17.27 2.12 8.17
C ILE A 35 18.72 2.34 8.63
N GLN A 36 19.25 1.45 9.47
CA GLN A 36 20.64 1.56 9.98
C GLN A 36 21.70 1.34 8.91
N THR A 37 21.42 0.48 7.93
CA THR A 37 22.37 0.10 6.88
C THR A 37 22.18 0.87 5.58
N GLU A 38 21.12 1.69 5.48
CA GLU A 38 20.81 2.49 4.30
C GLU A 38 21.92 3.48 3.99
N ARG A 39 22.43 3.43 2.76
CA ARG A 39 23.41 4.39 2.26
C ARG A 39 22.69 5.61 1.70
N ILE A 40 22.96 6.77 2.29
CA ILE A 40 22.36 8.04 1.90
C ILE A 40 23.31 8.81 0.99
N THR A 41 22.87 9.15 -0.22
CA THR A 41 23.62 9.99 -1.15
C THR A 41 23.24 11.47 -1.00
N LYS A 42 24.02 12.37 -1.61
CA LYS A 42 23.72 13.81 -1.62
C LYS A 42 22.37 14.13 -2.29
N VAL A 43 22.01 13.35 -3.30
CA VAL A 43 20.74 13.51 -4.02
C VAL A 43 19.56 13.10 -3.14
N ASP A 44 19.73 12.04 -2.35
CA ASP A 44 18.70 11.60 -1.39
C ASP A 44 18.42 12.69 -0.35
N VAL A 45 19.45 13.36 0.16
CA VAL A 45 19.27 14.48 1.11
C VAL A 45 18.38 15.58 0.51
N LEU A 46 18.58 15.93 -0.77
CA LEU A 46 17.75 16.93 -1.44
C LEU A 46 16.29 16.47 -1.54
N TYR A 47 16.05 15.23 -1.98
CA TYR A 47 14.68 14.71 -2.11
C TYR A 47 13.99 14.57 -0.75
N GLN A 48 14.70 14.15 0.29
CA GLN A 48 14.15 14.07 1.64
C GLN A 48 13.79 15.45 2.19
N TYR A 49 14.62 16.46 1.93
CA TYR A 49 14.32 17.84 2.28
C TYR A 49 13.06 18.37 1.58
N GLU A 50 12.94 18.13 0.26
CA GLU A 50 11.76 18.52 -0.51
C GLU A 50 10.49 17.78 -0.04
N ALA A 51 10.61 16.49 0.31
CA ALA A 51 9.51 15.71 0.88
C ALA A 51 9.08 16.25 2.25
N ALA A 52 10.04 16.55 3.14
CA ALA A 52 9.78 17.14 4.44
C ALA A 52 9.06 18.49 4.30
N LYS A 53 9.53 19.37 3.39
CA LYS A 53 8.87 20.65 3.09
C LYS A 53 7.44 20.49 2.60
N LYS A 54 7.16 19.53 1.71
CA LYS A 54 5.79 19.25 1.23
C LYS A 54 4.85 18.80 2.36
N LEU A 55 5.40 18.18 3.39
CA LEU A 55 4.68 17.78 4.60
C LEU A 55 4.62 18.90 5.66
N GLY A 56 5.23 20.06 5.40
CA GLY A 56 5.29 21.19 6.35
C GLY A 56 6.28 20.97 7.50
N LEU A 57 7.27 20.08 7.32
CA LEU A 57 8.30 19.75 8.30
C LEU A 57 9.60 20.51 8.00
N ASP A 58 10.29 20.93 9.05
CA ASP A 58 11.60 21.62 8.98
C ASP A 58 12.77 20.74 9.47
N TYR A 59 12.51 19.45 9.71
CA TYR A 59 13.47 18.48 10.23
C TYR A 59 13.44 17.14 9.47
N ASP A 60 14.44 16.29 9.71
CA ASP A 60 14.55 14.95 9.11
C ASP A 60 13.57 13.96 9.76
N LEU A 61 12.47 13.67 9.06
CA LEU A 61 11.44 12.73 9.48
C LEU A 61 11.96 11.31 9.73
N ARG A 62 13.09 10.92 9.11
CA ARG A 62 13.64 9.57 9.27
C ARG A 62 14.10 9.30 10.70
N ARG A 63 14.52 10.35 11.42
CA ARG A 63 14.83 10.23 12.85
C ARG A 63 13.61 9.73 13.62
N ASP A 64 12.46 10.32 13.38
CA ASP A 64 11.22 9.94 14.06
C ASP A 64 10.78 8.53 13.66
N ILE A 65 10.89 8.19 12.36
CA ILE A 65 10.59 6.84 11.88
C ILE A 65 11.48 5.80 12.56
N TYR A 66 12.78 6.08 12.69
CA TYR A 66 13.74 5.20 13.36
C TYR A 66 13.46 5.04 14.85
N GLU A 67 13.17 6.15 15.56
CA GLU A 67 12.85 6.08 16.98
C GLU A 67 11.53 5.33 17.22
N LYS A 68 10.52 5.56 16.39
CA LYS A 68 9.21 4.90 16.50
C LYS A 68 9.26 3.44 16.09
N SER A 69 10.04 3.05 15.09
CA SER A 69 10.13 1.65 14.65
C SER A 69 10.72 0.74 15.73
N LYS A 70 11.63 1.25 16.58
CA LYS A 70 12.17 0.50 17.72
C LYS A 70 11.14 0.19 18.80
N THR A 71 10.15 1.08 19.00
CA THR A 71 9.16 0.96 20.08
C THR A 71 7.79 0.49 19.61
N LEU A 72 7.60 0.31 18.29
CA LEU A 72 6.34 -0.12 17.71
C LEU A 72 5.95 -1.50 18.25
N THR A 73 4.72 -1.62 18.73
CA THR A 73 4.17 -2.88 19.24
C THR A 73 3.19 -3.51 18.26
N LEU A 74 2.90 -4.79 18.45
CA LEU A 74 1.89 -5.48 17.65
C LEU A 74 0.50 -4.85 17.87
N ASP A 75 0.22 -4.36 19.07
CA ASP A 75 -1.05 -3.70 19.38
C ASP A 75 -1.19 -2.34 18.69
N ASP A 76 -0.11 -1.58 18.52
CA ASP A 76 -0.12 -0.36 17.69
C ASP A 76 -0.48 -0.69 16.24
N LEU A 77 0.07 -1.79 15.71
CA LEU A 77 -0.22 -2.26 14.36
C LEU A 77 -1.68 -2.72 14.22
N LYS A 78 -2.23 -3.42 15.23
CA LYS A 78 -3.66 -3.78 15.27
C LYS A 78 -4.55 -2.55 15.29
N ALA A 79 -4.23 -1.57 16.13
CA ALA A 79 -4.98 -0.32 16.21
C ALA A 79 -4.95 0.45 14.89
N PHE A 80 -3.80 0.47 14.22
CA PHE A 80 -3.66 1.04 12.87
C PHE A 80 -4.53 0.29 11.86
N HIS A 81 -4.46 -1.05 11.83
CA HIS A 81 -5.27 -1.88 10.93
C HIS A 81 -6.78 -1.65 11.16
N ALA A 82 -7.23 -1.71 12.40
CA ALA A 82 -8.63 -1.46 12.75
C ALA A 82 -9.10 -0.06 12.35
N LYS A 83 -8.24 0.96 12.52
CA LYS A 83 -8.58 2.34 12.17
C LYS A 83 -8.70 2.58 10.67
N TYR A 84 -7.81 1.98 9.87
CA TYR A 84 -7.63 2.36 8.46
C TYR A 84 -8.13 1.31 7.45
N PHE A 85 -8.24 0.04 7.84
CA PHE A 85 -8.62 -1.05 6.93
C PHE A 85 -10.04 -1.56 7.23
N GLN A 86 -10.40 -1.76 8.50
CA GLN A 86 -11.71 -2.32 8.83
C GLN A 86 -12.88 -1.43 8.39
N ASN A 87 -13.96 -2.08 7.93
CA ASN A 87 -15.22 -1.44 7.54
C ASN A 87 -15.07 -0.32 6.51
N ARG A 88 -14.14 -0.49 5.56
CA ARG A 88 -13.94 0.45 4.45
C ARG A 88 -14.51 -0.09 3.15
N LYS A 89 -14.90 0.84 2.28
CA LYS A 89 -15.21 0.54 0.87
C LYS A 89 -13.90 0.56 0.10
N TYR A 90 -13.62 -0.51 -0.62
CA TYR A 90 -12.40 -0.67 -1.42
C TYR A 90 -12.69 -0.47 -2.90
N ALA A 91 -11.77 0.20 -3.58
CA ALA A 91 -11.71 0.19 -5.04
C ALA A 91 -10.80 -0.97 -5.47
N PHE A 92 -11.31 -1.84 -6.34
CA PHE A 92 -10.54 -2.97 -6.87
C PHE A 92 -10.07 -2.65 -8.29
N LEU A 93 -8.76 -2.70 -8.50
CA LEU A 93 -8.17 -2.67 -9.83
C LEU A 93 -7.71 -4.09 -10.18
N VAL A 94 -8.35 -4.69 -11.18
CA VAL A 94 -8.03 -6.05 -11.64
C VAL A 94 -7.35 -5.98 -12.99
N ILE A 95 -6.14 -6.52 -13.07
CA ILE A 95 -5.33 -6.55 -14.30
C ILE A 95 -5.18 -8.00 -14.73
N GLY A 96 -5.64 -8.33 -15.94
CA GLY A 96 -5.56 -9.68 -16.47
C GLY A 96 -6.14 -9.82 -17.86
N LYS A 97 -6.00 -11.01 -18.45
CA LYS A 97 -6.62 -11.32 -19.74
C LYS A 97 -8.12 -11.46 -19.53
N GLU A 98 -8.90 -10.59 -20.16
CA GLU A 98 -10.36 -10.54 -20.03
C GLU A 98 -11.03 -11.91 -20.24
N SER A 99 -10.57 -12.68 -21.23
CA SER A 99 -11.11 -14.02 -21.54
C SER A 99 -10.94 -15.05 -20.42
N THR A 100 -10.16 -14.74 -19.37
CA THR A 100 -9.86 -15.63 -18.24
C THR A 100 -10.42 -15.10 -16.93
N LEU A 101 -11.02 -13.91 -16.92
CA LEU A 101 -11.63 -13.30 -15.75
C LEU A 101 -13.08 -13.77 -15.61
N ASP A 102 -13.45 -14.18 -14.41
CA ASP A 102 -14.84 -14.45 -14.08
C ASP A 102 -15.55 -13.13 -13.75
N MET A 103 -16.27 -12.58 -14.73
CA MET A 103 -17.00 -11.32 -14.57
C MET A 103 -18.09 -11.41 -13.50
N SER A 104 -18.66 -12.59 -13.27
CA SER A 104 -19.69 -12.79 -12.23
C SER A 104 -19.15 -12.61 -10.81
N VAL A 105 -17.85 -12.87 -10.61
CA VAL A 105 -17.17 -12.61 -9.33
C VAL A 105 -16.91 -11.11 -9.15
N LEU A 106 -16.54 -10.41 -10.22
CA LEU A 106 -16.27 -8.97 -10.19
C LEU A 106 -17.54 -8.15 -9.93
N GLU A 107 -18.66 -8.52 -10.55
CA GLU A 107 -19.94 -7.85 -10.36
C GLU A 107 -20.44 -7.93 -8.90
N LYS A 108 -20.04 -8.97 -8.15
CA LYS A 108 -20.34 -9.07 -6.71
C LYS A 108 -19.58 -8.06 -5.85
N LEU A 109 -18.44 -7.55 -6.32
CA LEU A 109 -17.67 -6.53 -5.61
C LEU A 109 -18.23 -5.13 -5.80
N GLY A 110 -18.99 -4.91 -6.87
CA GLY A 110 -19.62 -3.64 -7.18
C GLY A 110 -19.72 -3.39 -8.68
N PRO A 111 -20.07 -2.16 -9.08
CA PRO A 111 -20.10 -1.76 -10.48
C PRO A 111 -18.73 -1.95 -11.13
N VAL A 112 -18.69 -2.69 -12.24
CA VAL A 112 -17.47 -2.96 -12.99
C VAL A 112 -17.34 -1.95 -14.13
N GLN A 113 -16.26 -1.16 -14.11
CA GLN A 113 -15.87 -0.31 -15.22
C GLN A 113 -14.68 -0.94 -15.95
N LYS A 114 -14.83 -1.19 -17.25
CA LYS A 114 -13.70 -1.59 -18.10
C LYS A 114 -12.99 -0.32 -18.57
N LEU A 115 -11.68 -0.29 -18.38
CA LEU A 115 -10.84 0.82 -18.81
C LEU A 115 -10.06 0.41 -20.05
N SER A 116 -10.09 1.26 -21.07
CA SER A 116 -9.25 1.15 -22.25
C SER A 116 -7.85 1.70 -21.99
N LEU A 117 -6.87 1.31 -22.83
CA LEU A 117 -5.52 1.89 -22.76
C LEU A 117 -5.54 3.41 -22.98
N SER A 118 -6.41 3.90 -23.87
CA SER A 118 -6.55 5.34 -24.13
C SER A 118 -7.07 6.11 -22.91
N GLU A 119 -8.02 5.56 -22.15
CA GLU A 119 -8.50 6.18 -20.90
C GLU A 119 -7.44 6.16 -19.78
N LEU A 120 -6.59 5.13 -19.75
CA LEU A 120 -5.53 4.98 -18.74
C LEU A 120 -4.31 5.86 -19.02
N PHE A 121 -3.93 5.99 -20.29
CA PHE A 121 -2.67 6.62 -20.71
C PHE A 121 -2.85 7.94 -21.48
N GLY A 122 -4.09 8.35 -21.75
CA GLY A 122 -4.40 9.66 -22.35
C GLY A 122 -4.08 9.79 -23.83
N GLU A 123 -3.98 8.68 -24.60
CA GLU A 123 -3.58 8.72 -26.02
C GLU A 123 -4.55 9.50 -26.93
N GLU A 124 -5.78 9.77 -26.48
CA GLU A 124 -6.75 10.60 -27.21
C GLU A 124 -6.42 12.11 -27.13
N GLN A 125 -5.68 12.56 -26.11
CA GLN A 125 -5.25 13.96 -25.98
C GLN A 125 -3.97 14.28 -26.78
N ALA A 126 -3.20 13.26 -27.21
CA ALA A 126 -1.96 13.45 -27.95
C ALA A 126 -2.17 13.71 -29.46
N ARG A 127 -3.41 13.63 -29.98
CA ARG A 127 -3.74 13.92 -31.39
C ARG A 127 -4.38 15.28 -31.63
N ALA A 128 -4.52 16.11 -30.59
CA ALA A 128 -5.18 17.43 -30.68
C ALA A 128 -4.23 18.64 -30.55
N HIS A 129 -2.92 18.45 -30.69
CA HIS A 129 -1.93 19.53 -30.77
C HIS A 129 -0.96 19.34 -31.93
#